data_AF-I0H2W4-F1
#
_entry.id   AF-I0H2W4-F1
#
_cell.length_a   1.000
_cell.length_b   1.000
_cell.length_c   1.000
_cell.angle_alpha   90.00
_cell.angle_beta   90.00
_cell.angle_gamma   90.00
#
_symmetry.space_group_name_H-M   'P 1'
#
loop_
_entity.id
_entity.type
_entity.pdbx_description
1 polymer ?
#
loop_
_entity_poly.entity_id
_entity_poly.type
_entity_poly.pdbx_seq_one_letter_code
_entity_poly.pdbx_strand_id
1 'polypeptide(L)'
;MTACSRHETPGVAGCAGCQQVWRVYDRRRRAAIADGSWLPKADPQLVREHVARLQAAGMTLDDIAAAARVNVSTLKRLRHRSWLAGATAAEILAVVVDSMEPVAPGDDLDEVVVERVLAGDRVDLTDAELVAVFQAARARRIPISRLSNGLGVNYLAAQRMARGEMPARMAARARRATHRRVA
;
A
#
# COMPACT_ATOMS: atom_id res chain seq x y z
N MET A 1 -7.95 -10.01 -34.25
CA MET A 1 -6.61 -10.66 -34.30
C MET A 1 -6.78 -12.11 -33.91
N THR A 2 -6.49 -13.05 -34.80
CA THR A 2 -6.62 -14.48 -34.49
C THR A 2 -5.47 -14.92 -33.59
N ALA A 3 -5.75 -15.15 -32.31
CA ALA A 3 -4.80 -15.83 -31.42
C ALA A 3 -4.54 -17.25 -31.94
N CYS A 4 -3.36 -17.81 -31.67
CA CYS A 4 -3.08 -19.19 -32.04
C CYS A 4 -3.88 -20.15 -31.15
N SER A 5 -5.05 -20.58 -31.62
CA SER A 5 -5.97 -21.46 -30.88
C SER A 5 -5.45 -22.87 -30.58
N ARG A 6 -4.25 -23.22 -31.08
CA ARG A 6 -3.61 -24.54 -30.86
C ARG A 6 -2.70 -24.60 -29.63
N HIS A 7 -2.36 -23.46 -29.01
CA HIS A 7 -1.38 -23.44 -27.92
C HIS A 7 -1.80 -22.48 -26.80
N GLU A 8 -1.74 -22.95 -25.56
CA GLU A 8 -2.08 -22.16 -24.36
C GLU A 8 -1.17 -20.93 -24.19
N THR A 9 0.09 -21.04 -24.60
CA THR A 9 1.05 -19.92 -24.63
C THR A 9 1.37 -19.51 -26.06
N PRO A 10 0.77 -18.43 -26.59
CA PRO A 10 1.06 -17.93 -27.92
C PRO A 10 2.54 -17.56 -28.10
N GLY A 11 3.11 -17.92 -29.24
CA GLY A 11 4.48 -17.56 -29.62
C GLY A 11 5.56 -18.60 -29.31
N VAL A 12 5.31 -19.60 -28.47
CA VAL A 12 6.35 -20.58 -28.06
C VAL A 12 6.55 -21.68 -29.11
N ALA A 13 5.46 -22.27 -29.60
CA ALA A 13 5.50 -23.51 -30.39
C ALA A 13 5.90 -23.39 -31.88
N GLY A 14 6.50 -22.28 -32.31
CA GLY A 14 7.07 -22.10 -33.66
C GLY A 14 6.10 -22.15 -34.87
N CYS A 15 4.84 -22.54 -34.71
CA CYS A 15 3.88 -22.66 -35.81
C CYS A 15 3.51 -21.29 -36.44
N ALA A 16 2.90 -21.29 -37.63
CA ALA A 16 2.54 -20.07 -38.36
C ALA A 16 1.71 -19.07 -37.52
N GLY A 17 0.76 -19.54 -36.70
CA GLY A 17 -0.02 -18.68 -35.80
C GLY A 17 0.82 -18.05 -34.68
N CYS A 18 1.72 -18.82 -34.08
CA CYS A 18 2.68 -18.34 -33.07
C CYS A 18 3.68 -17.34 -33.66
N GLN A 19 4.20 -17.61 -34.87
CA GLN A 19 5.07 -16.68 -35.60
C GLN A 19 4.35 -15.37 -35.92
N GLN A 20 3.08 -15.42 -36.31
CA GLN A 20 2.31 -14.21 -36.63
C GLN A 20 2.09 -13.33 -35.39
N VAL A 21 1.81 -13.93 -34.22
CA VAL A 21 1.73 -13.20 -32.95
C VAL A 21 3.08 -12.53 -32.62
N TRP A 22 4.19 -13.25 -32.78
CA TRP A 22 5.54 -12.68 -32.61
C TRP A 22 5.83 -11.53 -33.56
N ARG A 23 5.49 -11.64 -34.86
CA ARG A 23 5.69 -10.57 -35.85
C ARG A 23 4.90 -9.31 -35.50
N VAL A 24 3.68 -9.44 -34.98
CA VAL A 24 2.88 -8.30 -34.52
C VAL A 24 3.50 -7.65 -33.27
N TYR A 25 3.92 -8.47 -32.29
CA TYR A 25 4.60 -7.98 -31.09
C TYR A 25 5.91 -7.27 -31.44
N ASP A 26 6.78 -7.88 -32.26
CA ASP A 26 8.08 -7.31 -32.60
C ASP A 26 7.92 -6.06 -33.48
N ARG A 27 6.93 -5.99 -34.39
CA ARG A 27 6.61 -4.75 -35.11
C ARG A 27 6.21 -3.62 -34.17
N ARG A 28 5.33 -3.89 -33.20
CA ARG A 28 4.92 -2.90 -32.18
C ARG A 28 6.11 -2.47 -31.32
N ARG A 29 6.95 -3.42 -30.90
CA ARG A 29 8.17 -3.16 -30.15
C ARG A 29 9.17 -2.31 -30.93
N ARG A 30 9.41 -2.60 -32.21
CA ARG A 30 10.31 -1.81 -33.07
C ARG A 30 9.78 -0.39 -33.29
N ALA A 31 8.46 -0.22 -33.49
CA ALA A 31 7.84 1.09 -33.55
C ALA A 31 8.08 1.88 -32.25
N ALA A 32 7.78 1.26 -31.10
CA ALA A 32 8.02 1.86 -29.79
C ALA A 32 9.51 2.18 -29.50
N ILE A 33 10.46 1.42 -30.09
CA ILE A 33 11.89 1.74 -29.99
C ILE A 33 12.23 2.96 -30.87
N ALA A 34 11.64 3.05 -32.07
CA ALA A 34 11.88 4.16 -32.99
C ALA A 34 11.23 5.48 -32.54
N ASP A 35 10.09 5.43 -31.84
CA ASP A 35 9.43 6.60 -31.24
C ASP A 35 9.91 6.93 -29.82
N GLY A 36 10.80 6.10 -29.24
CA GLY A 36 11.36 6.29 -27.90
C GLY A 36 10.44 5.89 -26.73
N SER A 37 9.20 5.46 -26.98
CA SER A 37 8.25 5.02 -25.92
C SER A 37 8.52 3.61 -25.37
N TRP A 38 9.44 2.84 -25.99
CA TRP A 38 9.79 1.50 -25.51
C TRP A 38 10.61 1.56 -24.23
N LEU A 39 9.92 1.43 -23.10
CA LEU A 39 10.55 1.27 -21.80
C LEU A 39 10.86 -0.20 -21.55
N PRO A 40 12.15 -0.61 -21.43
CA PRO A 40 12.53 -2.00 -21.18
C PRO A 40 12.01 -2.49 -19.82
N LYS A 41 12.11 -3.80 -19.57
CA LYS A 41 11.84 -4.34 -18.22
C LYS A 41 12.81 -3.69 -17.23
N ALA A 42 12.26 -3.03 -16.22
CA ALA A 42 13.06 -2.41 -15.17
C ALA A 42 13.43 -3.43 -14.10
N ASP A 43 14.57 -3.22 -13.47
CA ASP A 43 14.97 -3.94 -12.26
C ASP A 43 13.99 -3.60 -11.13
N PRO A 44 13.24 -4.58 -10.59
CA PRO A 44 12.33 -4.35 -9.48
C PRO A 44 13.06 -3.99 -8.19
N GLN A 45 14.37 -4.25 -8.06
CA GLN A 45 15.14 -3.96 -6.85
C GLN A 45 15.29 -2.44 -6.62
N LEU A 46 15.66 -1.67 -7.65
CA LEU A 46 15.70 -0.20 -7.59
C LEU A 46 14.35 0.39 -7.16
N VAL A 47 13.25 -0.18 -7.67
CA VAL A 47 11.88 0.25 -7.32
C VAL A 47 11.56 -0.09 -5.86
N ARG A 48 11.98 -1.24 -5.33
CA ARG A 48 11.83 -1.57 -3.90
C ARG A 48 12.60 -0.64 -3.00
N GLU A 49 13.85 -0.31 -3.35
CA GLU A 49 14.71 0.58 -2.58
C GLU A 49 14.16 2.01 -2.57
N HIS A 50 13.61 2.46 -3.69
CA HIS A 50 12.89 3.73 -3.76
C HIS A 50 11.59 3.72 -2.93
N VAL A 51 10.71 2.72 -3.08
CA VAL A 51 9.51 2.56 -2.24
C VAL A 51 9.88 2.47 -0.76
N ALA A 52 10.95 1.76 -0.39
CA ALA A 52 11.43 1.69 0.98
C ALA A 52 11.93 3.05 1.50
N ARG A 53 12.51 3.90 0.65
CA ARG A 53 12.85 5.30 0.99
C ARG A 53 11.60 6.19 1.15
N LEU A 54 10.54 5.95 0.38
CA LEU A 54 9.24 6.63 0.51
C LEU A 54 8.40 6.14 1.71
N GLN A 55 8.65 4.92 2.22
CA GLN A 55 8.09 4.39 3.47
C GLN A 55 8.97 4.67 4.71
N ALA A 56 10.28 4.92 4.50
CA ALA A 56 10.94 6.05 5.16
C ALA A 56 10.29 7.37 4.67
N ALA A 57 10.86 8.57 4.84
CA ALA A 57 10.05 9.81 4.86
C ALA A 57 8.77 9.64 5.75
N GLY A 58 7.61 9.27 5.20
CA GLY A 58 6.43 8.81 5.95
C GLY A 58 5.27 8.23 5.12
N MET A 59 5.42 8.00 3.81
CA MET A 59 4.30 7.66 2.93
C MET A 59 3.80 6.22 3.13
N THR A 60 2.48 6.03 3.07
CA THR A 60 1.88 4.69 2.99
C THR A 60 1.99 4.11 1.57
N LEU A 61 1.73 2.81 1.42
CA LEU A 61 1.68 2.21 0.08
C LEU A 61 0.52 2.76 -0.76
N ASP A 62 -0.55 3.23 -0.14
CA ASP A 62 -1.71 3.78 -0.84
C ASP A 62 -1.40 5.20 -1.35
N ASP A 63 -0.67 6.02 -0.58
CA ASP A 63 -0.17 7.34 -1.02
C ASP A 63 0.81 7.20 -2.21
N ILE A 64 1.77 6.28 -2.10
CA ILE A 64 2.74 6.00 -3.18
C ILE A 64 2.01 5.47 -4.42
N ALA A 65 0.97 4.65 -4.24
CA ALA A 65 0.16 4.14 -5.35
C ALA A 65 -0.62 5.27 -6.06
N ALA A 66 -1.22 6.18 -5.29
CA ALA A 66 -1.93 7.34 -5.82
C ALA A 66 -0.99 8.29 -6.57
N ALA A 67 0.14 8.66 -5.96
CA ALA A 67 1.15 9.54 -6.56
C ALA A 67 1.73 8.96 -7.86
N ALA A 68 2.06 7.66 -7.87
CA ALA A 68 2.54 6.96 -9.07
C ALA A 68 1.42 6.55 -10.05
N ARG A 69 0.15 6.88 -9.77
CA ARG A 69 -1.01 6.48 -10.60
C ARG A 69 -1.08 4.97 -10.89
N VAL A 70 -0.62 4.14 -9.95
CA VAL A 70 -0.65 2.67 -10.04
C VAL A 70 -1.65 2.07 -9.05
N ASN A 71 -2.14 0.86 -9.31
CA ASN A 71 -2.94 0.14 -8.33
C ASN A 71 -2.06 -0.33 -7.14
N VAL A 72 -2.50 -0.15 -5.89
CA VAL A 72 -1.73 -0.61 -4.71
C VAL A 72 -1.41 -2.11 -4.72
N SER A 73 -2.20 -2.93 -5.41
CA SER A 73 -1.92 -4.36 -5.61
C SER A 73 -0.63 -4.60 -6.41
N THR A 74 -0.23 -3.66 -7.26
CA THR A 74 1.05 -3.67 -7.97
C THR A 74 2.21 -3.51 -7.00
N LEU A 75 2.14 -2.53 -6.08
CA LEU A 75 3.14 -2.33 -5.03
C LEU A 75 3.19 -3.53 -4.06
N LYS A 76 2.02 -4.04 -3.62
CA LYS A 76 1.93 -5.24 -2.77
C LYS A 76 2.59 -6.47 -3.42
N ARG A 77 2.50 -6.60 -4.76
CA ARG A 77 3.15 -7.68 -5.53
C ARG A 77 4.65 -7.45 -5.82
N LEU A 78 5.16 -6.21 -5.71
CA LEU A 78 6.55 -5.86 -6.02
C LEU A 78 7.58 -6.67 -5.23
N ARG A 79 7.25 -7.02 -3.97
CA ARG A 79 8.08 -7.86 -3.09
C ARG A 79 8.48 -9.20 -3.71
N HIS A 80 7.65 -9.76 -4.59
CA HIS A 80 7.80 -11.11 -5.14
C HIS A 80 8.04 -11.15 -6.66
N ARG A 81 8.15 -9.98 -7.31
CA ARG A 81 8.36 -9.86 -8.76
C ARG A 81 9.83 -9.95 -9.14
N SER A 82 10.18 -10.76 -10.14
CA SER A 82 11.52 -10.79 -10.75
C SER A 82 11.72 -9.73 -11.84
N TRP A 83 10.66 -9.06 -12.30
CA TRP A 83 10.71 -7.97 -13.26
C TRP A 83 9.49 -7.04 -13.12
N LEU A 84 9.65 -5.78 -13.53
CA LEU A 84 8.57 -4.81 -13.66
C LEU A 84 8.50 -4.25 -15.09
N ALA A 85 7.33 -3.80 -15.54
CA ALA A 85 7.21 -3.05 -16.79
C ALA A 85 7.86 -1.68 -16.63
N GLY A 86 8.65 -1.23 -17.61
CA GLY A 86 9.42 0.02 -17.51
C GLY A 86 8.56 1.26 -17.27
N ALA A 87 7.38 1.35 -17.89
CA ALA A 87 6.41 2.42 -17.64
C ALA A 87 5.97 2.48 -16.16
N THR A 88 5.58 1.34 -15.59
CA THR A 88 5.19 1.24 -14.17
C THR A 88 6.37 1.57 -13.24
N ALA A 89 7.59 1.19 -13.61
CA ALA A 89 8.78 1.53 -12.84
C ALA A 89 9.08 3.03 -12.88
N ALA A 90 8.97 3.67 -14.06
CA ALA A 90 9.19 5.10 -14.23
C ALA A 90 8.18 5.93 -13.42
N GLU A 91 6.89 5.59 -13.47
CA GLU A 91 5.86 6.27 -12.67
C GLU A 91 6.12 6.15 -11.16
N ILE A 92 6.57 4.99 -10.67
CA ILE A 92 6.91 4.81 -9.25
C ILE A 92 8.19 5.57 -8.88
N LEU A 93 9.22 5.55 -9.73
CA LEU A 93 10.49 6.23 -9.50
C LEU A 93 10.41 7.76 -9.65
N ALA A 94 9.35 8.27 -10.28
CA ALA A 94 9.05 9.70 -10.38
C ALA A 94 8.38 10.25 -9.10
N VAL A 95 7.95 9.40 -8.17
CA VAL A 95 7.38 9.85 -6.89
C VAL A 95 8.49 10.42 -6.01
N VAL A 96 8.53 11.75 -5.94
CA VAL A 96 9.36 12.47 -4.98
C VAL A 96 8.53 12.88 -3.77
N VAL A 97 9.17 12.97 -2.61
CA VAL A 97 8.57 13.57 -1.42
C VAL A 97 8.68 15.08 -1.58
N ASP A 98 7.85 15.64 -2.45
CA ASP A 98 7.78 17.09 -2.62
C ASP A 98 6.95 17.68 -1.50
N SER A 99 7.64 18.24 -0.51
CA SER A 99 7.13 19.27 0.39
C SER A 99 5.79 18.97 1.09
N MET A 100 5.50 17.70 1.43
CA MET A 100 4.72 17.48 2.63
C MET A 100 5.56 17.97 3.80
N GLU A 101 5.11 19.06 4.46
CA GLU A 101 5.42 19.21 5.88
C GLU A 101 5.17 17.84 6.52
N PRO A 102 6.11 17.29 7.30
CA PRO A 102 5.91 15.98 7.88
C PRO A 102 4.64 16.08 8.72
N VAL A 103 3.56 15.46 8.24
CA VAL A 103 2.34 15.28 9.00
C VAL A 103 2.80 14.49 10.22
N ALA A 104 3.01 15.22 11.31
CA ALA A 104 3.49 14.64 12.54
C ALA A 104 2.47 13.54 12.84
N PRO A 105 2.88 12.27 13.01
CA PRO A 105 1.94 11.26 13.45
C PRO A 105 1.33 11.81 14.73
N GLY A 106 0.02 12.08 14.69
CA GLY A 106 -0.67 12.84 15.72
C GLY A 106 -0.60 12.08 17.03
N ASP A 107 0.33 12.48 17.89
CA ASP A 107 0.27 12.17 19.32
C ASP A 107 -0.83 13.02 20.00
N ASP A 108 -1.30 14.07 19.29
CA ASP A 108 -2.49 14.83 19.62
C ASP A 108 -3.73 13.96 19.37
N LEU A 109 -4.23 13.37 20.47
CA LEU A 109 -5.49 12.64 20.51
C LEU A 109 -6.65 13.58 20.18
N ASP A 110 -7.35 13.38 19.06
CA ASP A 110 -8.59 14.10 18.78
C ASP A 110 -9.72 13.51 19.65
N GLU A 111 -9.97 14.15 20.79
CA GLU A 111 -11.06 13.80 21.71
C GLU A 111 -12.44 13.88 21.03
N VAL A 112 -12.63 14.75 20.04
CA VAL A 112 -13.91 14.88 19.31
C VAL A 112 -14.14 13.65 18.43
N VAL A 113 -13.09 13.14 17.77
CA VAL A 113 -13.16 11.87 17.03
C VAL A 113 -13.50 10.69 17.95
N VAL A 114 -12.89 10.64 19.15
CA VAL A 114 -13.21 9.63 20.18
C VAL A 114 -14.69 9.70 20.57
N GLU A 115 -15.20 10.90 20.89
CA GLU A 115 -16.61 11.09 21.28
C GLU A 115 -17.59 10.68 20.17
N ARG A 116 -17.31 11.06 18.93
CA ARG A 116 -18.16 10.69 17.77
C ARG A 116 -18.24 9.18 17.58
N VAL A 117 -17.12 8.46 17.69
CA VAL A 117 -17.12 7.00 17.60
C VAL A 117 -17.86 6.34 18.78
N LEU A 118 -17.79 6.92 19.99
CA LEU A 118 -18.57 6.46 21.14
C LEU A 118 -20.09 6.70 20.96
N ALA A 119 -20.48 7.78 20.26
CA ALA A 119 -21.86 8.02 19.84
C ALA A 119 -22.34 7.04 18.75
N GLY A 120 -21.42 6.48 17.97
CA GLY A 120 -21.67 5.45 16.96
C GLY A 120 -21.35 5.86 15.52
N ASP A 121 -20.74 7.04 15.31
CA ASP A 121 -20.24 7.45 14.00
C ASP A 121 -19.15 6.50 13.49
N ARG A 122 -19.04 6.40 12.16
CA ARG A 122 -17.88 5.80 11.50
C ARG A 122 -16.92 6.91 11.08
N VAL A 123 -15.77 6.94 11.71
CA VAL A 123 -14.65 7.85 11.43
C VAL A 123 -13.39 7.00 11.34
N ASP A 124 -12.45 7.39 10.47
CA ASP A 124 -11.13 6.75 10.45
C ASP A 124 -10.37 7.10 11.74
N LEU A 125 -9.65 6.13 12.31
CA LEU A 125 -8.97 6.23 13.59
C LEU A 125 -7.47 5.91 13.45
N THR A 126 -6.64 6.70 14.09
CA THR A 126 -5.24 6.36 14.36
C THR A 126 -5.15 5.20 15.36
N ASP A 127 -3.96 4.57 15.44
CA ASP A 127 -3.69 3.52 16.43
C ASP A 127 -3.82 4.06 17.89
N ALA A 128 -3.66 5.37 18.11
CA ALA A 128 -3.78 6.03 19.42
C ALA A 128 -5.24 6.32 19.80
N GLU A 129 -6.01 6.96 18.91
CA GLU A 129 -7.45 7.20 19.13
C GLU A 129 -8.21 5.89 19.30
N LEU A 130 -7.84 4.83 18.57
CA LEU A 130 -8.45 3.52 18.72
C LEU A 130 -8.25 2.95 20.14
N VAL A 131 -7.06 3.14 20.74
CA VAL A 131 -6.81 2.76 22.14
C VAL A 131 -7.64 3.63 23.09
N ALA A 132 -7.70 4.95 22.86
CA ALA A 132 -8.47 5.88 23.66
C ALA A 132 -9.99 5.58 23.63
N VAL A 133 -10.56 5.26 22.46
CA VAL A 133 -11.95 4.81 22.30
C VAL A 133 -12.24 3.60 23.18
N PHE A 134 -11.37 2.57 23.19
CA PHE A 134 -11.59 1.38 24.02
C PHE A 134 -11.39 1.64 25.52
N GLN A 135 -10.51 2.58 25.91
CA GLN A 135 -10.36 3.01 27.30
C GLN A 135 -11.57 3.83 27.78
N ALA A 136 -12.01 4.81 27.01
CA ALA A 136 -13.19 5.64 27.30
C ALA A 136 -14.47 4.81 27.34
N ALA A 137 -14.63 3.86 26.42
CA ALA A 137 -15.72 2.89 26.43
C ALA A 137 -15.75 2.06 27.73
N ARG A 138 -14.60 1.56 28.18
CA ARG A 138 -14.48 0.84 29.45
C ARG A 138 -14.86 1.73 30.64
N ALA A 139 -14.35 2.97 30.69
CA ALA A 139 -14.68 3.93 31.74
C ALA A 139 -16.20 4.21 31.81
N ARG A 140 -16.84 4.33 30.65
CA ARG A 140 -18.30 4.55 30.49
C ARG A 140 -19.14 3.28 30.56
N ARG A 141 -18.54 2.11 30.82
CA ARG A 141 -19.20 0.79 30.83
C ARG A 141 -19.94 0.44 29.52
N ILE A 142 -19.52 1.02 28.40
CA ILE A 142 -20.02 0.67 27.06
C ILE A 142 -19.51 -0.74 26.70
N PRO A 143 -20.36 -1.67 26.24
CA PRO A 143 -19.92 -3.01 25.89
C PRO A 143 -18.85 -3.01 24.79
N ILE A 144 -17.65 -3.53 25.11
CA ILE A 144 -16.51 -3.61 24.17
C ILE A 144 -16.89 -4.35 22.89
N SER A 145 -17.77 -5.35 22.95
CA SER A 145 -18.29 -6.10 21.80
C SER A 145 -19.03 -5.21 20.79
N ARG A 146 -19.75 -4.17 21.23
CA ARG A 146 -20.45 -3.22 20.35
C ARG A 146 -19.46 -2.46 19.47
N LEU A 147 -18.39 -1.93 20.07
CA LEU A 147 -17.35 -1.16 19.37
C LEU A 147 -16.42 -2.06 18.56
N SER A 148 -16.06 -3.23 19.09
CA SER A 148 -15.27 -4.26 18.39
C SER A 148 -15.90 -4.64 17.04
N ASN A 149 -17.23 -4.87 17.01
CA ASN A 149 -17.95 -5.15 15.77
C ASN A 149 -18.07 -3.91 14.86
N GLY A 150 -18.33 -2.73 15.42
CA GLY A 150 -18.47 -1.49 14.65
C GLY A 150 -17.17 -1.03 13.97
N LEU A 151 -16.02 -1.28 14.60
CA LEU A 151 -14.68 -0.86 14.15
C LEU A 151 -13.87 -1.98 13.48
N GLY A 152 -14.44 -3.18 13.32
CA GLY A 152 -13.75 -4.34 12.72
C GLY A 152 -12.56 -4.87 13.53
N VAL A 153 -12.45 -4.50 14.81
CA VAL A 153 -11.34 -4.89 15.68
C VAL A 153 -11.66 -6.21 16.38
N ASN A 154 -10.74 -7.17 16.37
CA ASN A 154 -10.90 -8.43 17.09
C ASN A 154 -11.12 -8.19 18.60
N TYR A 155 -12.12 -8.84 19.19
CA TYR A 155 -12.52 -8.64 20.59
C TYR A 155 -11.37 -8.80 21.61
N LEU A 156 -10.44 -9.73 21.40
CA LEU A 156 -9.29 -9.92 22.30
C LEU A 156 -8.26 -8.79 22.15
N ALA A 157 -8.13 -8.19 20.96
CA ALA A 157 -7.31 -6.99 20.78
C ALA A 157 -7.98 -5.77 21.43
N ALA A 158 -9.30 -5.61 21.25
CA ALA A 158 -10.09 -4.56 21.88
C ALA A 158 -10.04 -4.62 23.42
N GLN A 159 -10.11 -5.82 24.02
CA GLN A 159 -9.93 -5.99 25.47
C GLN A 159 -8.54 -5.56 25.97
N ARG A 160 -7.48 -5.80 25.18
CA ARG A 160 -6.11 -5.37 25.52
C ARG A 160 -5.97 -3.85 25.43
N MET A 161 -6.48 -3.25 24.36
CA MET A 161 -6.54 -1.79 24.19
C MET A 161 -7.29 -1.11 25.35
N ALA A 162 -8.42 -1.69 25.78
CA ALA A 162 -9.19 -1.25 26.95
C ALA A 162 -8.45 -1.43 28.31
N ARG A 163 -7.27 -2.05 28.34
CA ARG A 163 -6.35 -2.10 29.50
C ARG A 163 -5.09 -1.24 29.30
N GLY A 164 -4.99 -0.51 28.19
CA GLY A 164 -3.76 0.20 27.80
C GLY A 164 -2.68 -0.68 27.18
N GLU A 165 -2.96 -1.98 26.96
CA GLU A 165 -2.03 -2.88 26.27
C GLU A 165 -2.16 -2.70 24.74
N MET A 166 -1.24 -1.94 24.14
CA MET A 166 -1.12 -1.93 22.67
C MET A 166 -0.78 -3.34 22.15
N PRO A 167 -1.50 -3.87 21.14
CA PRO A 167 -1.12 -5.12 20.50
C PRO A 167 0.32 -5.06 19.98
N ALA A 168 1.09 -6.14 20.14
CA ALA A 168 2.52 -6.17 19.83
C ALA A 168 2.89 -5.68 18.41
N ARG A 169 1.99 -5.88 17.41
CA ARG A 169 2.15 -5.36 16.05
C ARG A 169 2.05 -3.83 15.97
N MET A 170 1.11 -3.22 16.70
CA MET A 170 0.95 -1.77 16.79
C MET A 170 2.05 -1.15 17.65
N ALA A 171 2.40 -1.76 18.79
CA ALA A 171 3.54 -1.32 19.60
C ALA A 171 4.87 -1.34 18.83
N ALA A 172 5.09 -2.35 17.97
CA ALA A 172 6.26 -2.42 17.08
C ALA A 172 6.22 -1.39 15.93
N ARG A 173 5.04 -0.92 15.53
CA ARG A 173 4.86 0.18 14.56
C ARG A 173 5.14 1.54 15.22
N ALA A 174 4.53 1.79 16.38
CA ALA A 174 4.73 2.99 17.18
C ALA A 174 6.21 3.21 17.52
N ARG A 175 6.90 2.20 18.07
CA ARG A 175 8.35 2.29 18.38
C ARG A 175 9.22 2.67 17.18
N ARG A 176 8.87 2.23 15.96
CA ARG A 176 9.58 2.61 14.73
C ARG A 176 9.32 4.06 14.32
N ALA A 177 8.16 4.62 14.65
CA ALA A 177 7.89 6.05 14.49
C ALA A 177 8.68 6.86 15.54
N THR A 178 8.66 6.46 16.81
CA THR A 178 9.33 7.20 17.91
C THR A 178 10.85 7.25 17.75
N HIS A 179 11.51 6.12 17.44
CA HIS A 179 12.97 6.07 17.23
C HIS A 179 13.47 6.95 16.07
N ARG A 180 12.55 7.45 15.24
CA ARG A 180 12.84 8.24 14.05
C ARG A 180 12.77 9.76 14.25
N ARG A 181 12.37 10.21 15.45
CA ARG A 181 12.37 11.62 15.88
C ARG A 181 13.65 12.03 16.63
N VAL A 182 14.54 11.09 16.96
CA VAL A 182 15.70 11.30 17.86
C VAL A 182 17.05 11.08 17.14
N ALA A 183 17.04 11.10 15.80
CA ALA A 183 18.19 10.94 14.93
C ALA A 183 18.05 11.88 13.73
#